data_AF-A0A7C2SJF6-F1
#
_entry.id   AF-A0A7C2SJF6-F1
#
_cell.length_a   1.000
_cell.length_b   1.000
_cell.length_c   1.000
_cell.angle_alpha   90.00
_cell.angle_beta   90.00
_cell.angle_gamma   90.00
#
_symmetry.space_group_name_H-M   'P 1'
#
loop_
_entity.id
_entity.type
_entity.pdbx_description
1 polymer ?
#
loop_
_entity_poly.entity_id
_entity_poly.type
_entity_poly.pdbx_seq_one_letter_code
_entity_poly.pdbx_strand_id
1 'polypeptide(L)' 'MNHCCIITTAHPPFDIRIFHKQVRSLVKAGYRVTLIAQHD' A
#
# COMPACT_ATOMS: atom_id res chain seq x y z
N MET A 1 -2.04 -0.60 -18.30
CA MET A 1 -1.21 -0.62 -17.07
C MET A 1 -2.05 -0.03 -15.96
N ASN A 2 -2.46 -0.84 -14.97
CA ASN A 2 -3.44 -0.42 -13.98
C ASN A 2 -2.72 0.15 -12.75
N HIS A 3 -3.16 1.31 -12.27
CA HIS A 3 -2.61 1.97 -11.08
C HIS A 3 -3.56 1.79 -9.91
N CYS A 4 -3.06 1.19 -8.82
CA CYS A 4 -3.81 0.98 -7.58
C CYS A 4 -3.37 2.01 -6.53
N CYS A 5 -4.31 2.81 -6.03
CA CYS A 5 -4.07 3.79 -4.96
C CYS A 5 -4.71 3.28 -3.67
N ILE A 6 -3.92 3.18 -2.60
CA ILE A 6 -4.35 2.72 -1.28
C ILE A 6 -4.26 3.91 -0.33
N ILE A 7 -5.34 4.19 0.40
CA ILE A 7 -5.42 5.27 1.38
C ILE A 7 -5.76 4.65 2.73
N THR A 8 -4.99 4.98 3.77
CA THR A 8 -5.23 4.53 5.14
C THR A 8 -5.16 5.70 6.11
N THR A 9 -6.06 5.71 7.09
CA THR A 9 -6.16 6.72 8.16
C THR A 9 -5.91 6.14 9.55
N ALA A 10 -5.75 4.83 9.68
CA ALA A 10 -5.70 4.15 10.97
C ALA A 10 -4.35 3.48 11.27
N HIS A 11 -3.67 2.96 10.25
CA HIS A 11 -2.40 2.26 10.45
C HIS A 11 -1.24 2.98 9.76
N PRO A 12 -0.03 2.95 10.37
CA PRO A 12 1.19 3.42 9.75
C PRO A 12 1.48 2.72 8.40
N PRO A 13 2.19 3.38 7.47
CA PRO A 13 2.50 2.80 6.16
C PRO A 13 3.37 1.54 6.23
N PHE A 14 4.11 1.36 7.32
CA PHE A 14 4.98 0.20 7.56
C PHE A 14 4.38 -0.84 8.51
N ASP A 15 3.07 -0.80 8.78
CA ASP A 15 2.42 -1.89 9.51
C ASP A 15 2.53 -3.19 8.70
N ILE A 16 3.41 -4.08 9.16
CA ILE A 16 3.76 -5.35 8.52
C ILE A 16 2.58 -6.32 8.42
N ARG A 17 1.50 -6.06 9.18
CA ARG A 17 0.33 -6.94 9.23
C ARG A 17 -0.59 -6.75 8.02
N ILE A 18 -0.65 -5.54 7.46
CA ILE A 18 -1.68 -5.17 6.47
C ILE A 18 -1.04 -4.60 5.20
N PHE A 19 -0.77 -3.29 5.18
CA PHE A 19 -0.51 -2.55 3.95
C PHE A 19 0.81 -2.96 3.30
N HIS A 20 1.84 -3.26 4.09
CA HIS A 20 3.14 -3.64 3.53
C HIS A 20 3.08 -4.96 2.73
N LYS A 21 2.40 -5.99 3.23
CA LYS A 21 2.28 -7.28 2.53
C LYS A 21 1.39 -7.16 1.29
N GLN A 22 0.27 -6.46 1.40
CA GLN A 22 -0.65 -6.24 0.29
C GLN A 22 0.02 -5.48 -0.87
N VAL A 23 0.71 -4.37 -0.58
CA VAL A 23 1.43 -3.59 -1.60
C VAL A 23 2.50 -4.45 -2.28
N ARG A 24 3.26 -5.25 -1.53
CA ARG A 24 4.26 -6.16 -2.12
C ARG A 24 3.64 -7.19 -3.07
N SER A 25 2.48 -7.76 -2.75
CA SER A 25 1.80 -8.70 -3.64
C SER A 25 1.33 -8.03 -4.93
N LEU A 26 0.77 -6.82 -4.85
CA LEU A 26 0.33 -6.05 -6.01
C LEU A 26 1.49 -5.65 -6.92
N VAL A 27 2.60 -5.18 -6.34
CA VAL A 27 3.81 -4.86 -7.11
C VAL A 27 4.37 -6.10 -7.81
N LYS A 28 4.40 -7.25 -7.13
CA LYS A 28 4.83 -8.53 -7.74
C LYS A 28 3.93 -8.97 -8.91
N ALA A 29 2.64 -8.64 -8.87
CA ALA A 29 1.71 -8.91 -9.96
C ALA A 29 1.78 -7.89 -11.11
N GLY A 30 2.68 -6.90 -11.04
CA GLY A 30 2.93 -5.93 -12.10
C GLY A 30 2.07 -4.66 -12.03
N TYR A 31 1.36 -4.43 -10.93
CA TYR A 31 0.60 -3.21 -10.73
C TYR A 31 1.51 -2.06 -10.31
N ARG A 32 1.24 -0.85 -10.81
CA ARG A 32 1.77 0.38 -10.21
C ARG A 32 0.96 0.66 -8.95
N VAL A 33 1.62 0.86 -7.80
CA VAL A 33 0.94 1.04 -6.50
C VAL A 33 1.41 2.32 -5.82
N THR A 34 0.47 3.05 -5.23
CA THR A 34 0.74 4.18 -4.33
C THR A 34 0.04 3.93 -3.00
N LEU A 35 0.74 4.15 -1.88
CA LEU A 35 0.17 4.09 -0.54
C LEU A 35 0.24 5.48 0.09
N ILE A 36 -0.92 6.03 0.43
CA ILE A 36 -1.07 7.29 1.16
C ILE A 36 -1.49 6.92 2.59
N ALA A 37 -0.68 7.32 3.56
CA ALA A 37 -0.96 7.14 4.97
C ALA A 37 -0.88 8.49 5.69
N GLN A 38 -1.48 8.59 6.88
CA GLN A 38 -1.25 9.73 7.74
C GLN A 38 0.25 9.89 8.05
N HIS A 39 0.71 11.13 8.02
CA HIS A 39 1.95 11.54 8.67
C HIS A 39 1.68 11.75 10.15
N ASP A 40 2.71 11.55 10.98
CA ASP A 40 2.66 11.85 12.41
C ASP A 40 2.44 13.34 12.68
#